data_AF-A0A530M5Z4-F1
#
_entry.id   AF-A0A530M5Z4-F1
#
_cell.length_a   1.000
_cell.length_b   1.000
_cell.length_c   1.000
_cell.angle_alpha   90.00
_cell.angle_beta   90.00
_cell.angle_gamma   90.00
#
_symmetry.space_group_name_H-M   'P 1'
#
loop_
_entity.id
_entity.type
_entity.pdbx_description
1 polymer ?
#
loop_
_entity_poly.entity_id
_entity_poly.type
_entity_poly.pdbx_seq_one_letter_code
_entity_poly.pdbx_strand_id
1 'polypeptide(L)'
;IKDVPTAMELLNGAGLPHDLYADMGSLFKKEGMISSPTEERVRYIYGITQELSRTLSVFDGVLNARVHVVLSPEETSDGRHQSLPSSAAVLVIGLVCGIAVLLIGNGVLGFLLWRRLRQTSAIAAQ
;
A
#
# COMPACT_ATOMS: atom_id res chain seq x y z
N ILE A 1 4.09 -20.58 -24.99
CA ILE A 1 3.75 -20.79 -23.56
C ILE A 1 4.99 -20.68 -22.64
N LYS A 2 6.22 -20.79 -23.15
CA LYS A 2 7.45 -20.71 -22.31
C LYS A 2 7.63 -19.39 -21.56
N ASP A 3 7.06 -18.29 -22.07
CA ASP A 3 7.27 -16.94 -21.50
C ASP A 3 6.25 -16.55 -20.41
N VAL A 4 5.22 -17.37 -20.19
CA VAL A 4 4.15 -17.09 -19.22
C VAL A 4 4.67 -16.95 -17.78
N PRO A 5 5.57 -17.82 -17.27
CA PRO A 5 6.09 -17.69 -15.91
C PRO A 5 6.84 -16.36 -15.69
N THR A 6 7.70 -15.98 -16.64
CA THR A 6 8.46 -14.74 -16.58
C THR A 6 7.55 -13.51 -16.67
N ALA A 7 6.52 -13.56 -17.52
CA ALA A 7 5.53 -12.49 -17.59
C ALA A 7 4.74 -12.35 -16.27
N MET A 8 4.35 -13.45 -15.65
CA MET A 8 3.63 -13.44 -14.36
C MET A 8 4.52 -12.93 -13.21
N GLU A 9 5.81 -13.27 -13.20
CA GLU A 9 6.78 -12.73 -12.23
C GLU A 9 6.93 -11.21 -12.35
N LEU A 10 7.03 -10.70 -13.58
CA LEU A 10 7.11 -9.26 -13.83
C LEU A 10 5.83 -8.53 -13.40
N LEU A 11 4.65 -9.09 -13.69
CA LEU A 11 3.37 -8.51 -13.29
C LEU A 11 3.20 -8.48 -11.76
N ASN A 12 3.54 -9.58 -11.09
CA ASN A 12 3.51 -9.65 -9.62
C ASN A 12 4.49 -8.66 -8.98
N GLY A 13 5.69 -8.52 -9.54
CA GLY A 13 6.67 -7.52 -9.08
C GLY A 13 6.21 -6.08 -9.24
N ALA A 14 5.28 -5.82 -10.17
CA ALA A 14 4.66 -4.52 -10.40
C ALA A 14 3.35 -4.33 -9.61
N GLY A 15 2.92 -5.28 -8.77
CA GLY A 15 1.67 -5.20 -8.02
C GLY A 15 0.40 -5.44 -8.85
N LEU A 16 0.53 -6.09 -10.02
CA LEU A 16 -0.58 -6.44 -10.90
C LEU A 16 -1.01 -7.91 -10.69
N PRO A 17 -2.32 -8.23 -10.83
CA PRO A 17 -3.43 -7.34 -11.16
C PRO A 17 -3.82 -6.45 -9.98
N HIS A 18 -4.26 -5.22 -10.27
CA HIS A 18 -4.73 -4.31 -9.23
C HIS A 18 -5.92 -4.89 -8.46
N ASP A 19 -5.98 -4.56 -7.17
CA ASP A 19 -7.16 -4.86 -6.36
C ASP A 19 -8.39 -4.17 -6.94
N LEU A 20 -9.48 -4.93 -7.03
CA LEU A 20 -10.77 -4.43 -7.45
C LEU A 20 -11.48 -3.81 -6.23
N TYR A 21 -11.77 -2.51 -6.30
CA TYR A 21 -12.50 -1.81 -5.25
C TYR A 21 -14.01 -1.89 -5.50
N ALA A 22 -14.78 -2.17 -4.45
CA ALA A 22 -16.24 -2.19 -4.56
C ALA A 22 -16.79 -0.77 -4.80
N ASP A 23 -17.79 -0.67 -5.67
CA ASP A 23 -18.45 0.60 -5.98
C ASP A 23 -19.63 0.86 -5.04
N MET A 24 -19.86 2.11 -4.65
CA MET A 24 -20.99 2.48 -3.78
C MET A 24 -22.33 2.07 -4.39
N GLY A 25 -22.50 2.18 -5.72
CA GLY A 25 -23.70 1.73 -6.41
C GLY A 25 -23.92 0.21 -6.33
N SER A 26 -22.84 -0.58 -6.26
CA SER A 26 -22.92 -2.03 -6.04
C SER A 26 -23.20 -2.39 -4.57
N LEU A 27 -22.68 -1.59 -3.64
CA LEU A 27 -22.84 -1.83 -2.21
C LEU A 27 -24.27 -1.55 -1.75
N PHE A 28 -24.88 -0.45 -2.20
CA PHE A 28 -26.23 -0.01 -1.79
C PHE A 28 -27.37 -0.56 -2.65
N LYS A 29 -27.13 -1.62 -3.43
CA LYS A 29 -28.23 -2.31 -4.13
C LYS A 29 -29.23 -2.80 -3.09
N LYS A 30 -30.50 -2.41 -3.25
CA LYS A 30 -31.64 -2.83 -2.41
C LYS A 30 -31.97 -4.31 -2.66
N GLU A 31 -31.10 -5.19 -2.20
CA GLU A 31 -31.36 -6.63 -2.17
C GLU A 31 -32.19 -6.93 -0.91
N GLY A 32 -33.50 -6.68 -0.98
CA GLY A 32 -34.45 -6.91 0.12
C GLY A 32 -35.25 -5.66 0.48
N MET A 33 -36.51 -5.85 0.91
CA MET A 33 -37.48 -4.76 1.02
C MET A 33 -37.15 -3.71 2.10
N ILE A 34 -36.29 -3.98 3.09
CA ILE A 34 -35.92 -2.99 4.13
C ILE A 34 -34.52 -3.36 4.67
N SER A 35 -33.49 -2.53 4.41
CA SER A 35 -32.18 -2.69 5.06
C SER A 35 -32.26 -2.31 6.54
N SER A 36 -31.61 -3.06 7.42
CA SER A 36 -31.55 -2.67 8.84
C SER A 36 -30.60 -1.48 9.04
N PRO A 37 -30.83 -0.61 10.06
CA PRO A 37 -29.90 0.49 10.37
C PRO A 37 -28.45 0.03 10.58
N THR A 38 -28.26 -1.17 11.14
CA THR A 38 -26.94 -1.77 11.34
C THR A 38 -26.29 -2.17 10.02
N GLU A 39 -27.06 -2.76 9.10
CA GLU A 39 -26.57 -3.19 7.80
C GLU A 39 -26.15 -1.99 6.93
N GLU A 40 -26.96 -0.93 6.90
CA GLU A 40 -26.63 0.30 6.19
C GLU A 40 -25.34 0.93 6.74
N ARG A 41 -25.15 0.90 8.06
CA ARG A 41 -23.91 1.37 8.70
C ARG A 41 -22.69 0.54 8.30
N VAL A 42 -22.80 -0.79 8.32
CA VAL A 42 -21.69 -1.68 7.91
C VAL A 42 -21.30 -1.41 6.46
N ARG A 43 -22.30 -1.28 5.59
CA ARG A 43 -22.12 -0.96 4.18
C ARG A 43 -21.47 0.41 3.97
N TYR A 44 -21.88 1.42 4.73
CA TYR A 44 -21.26 2.75 4.72
C TYR A 44 -19.77 2.69 5.11
N ILE A 45 -19.45 2.04 6.24
CA ILE A 45 -18.05 1.90 6.72
C ILE A 45 -17.20 1.16 5.69
N TYR A 46 -17.74 0.09 5.10
CA TYR A 46 -17.06 -0.66 4.06
C TYR A 46 -16.82 0.21 2.82
N GLY A 47 -17.82 0.98 2.39
CA GLY A 47 -17.68 1.91 1.26
C GLY A 47 -16.59 2.96 1.50
N ILE A 48 -16.57 3.59 2.68
CA ILE A 48 -15.51 4.55 3.06
C ILE A 48 -14.13 3.90 3.02
N THR A 49 -14.03 2.65 3.50
CA THR A 49 -12.79 1.88 3.47
C THR A 49 -12.30 1.64 2.04
N GLN A 50 -13.21 1.35 1.10
CA GLN A 50 -12.89 1.16 -0.32
C GLN A 50 -12.42 2.47 -0.98
N GLU A 51 -13.11 3.58 -0.72
CA GLU A 51 -12.77 4.88 -1.30
C GLU A 51 -11.40 5.39 -0.80
N LEU A 52 -11.12 5.23 0.49
CA LEU A 52 -9.81 5.56 1.06
C LEU A 52 -8.70 4.68 0.50
N SER A 53 -8.94 3.36 0.38
CA SER A 53 -7.96 2.44 -0.18
C SER A 53 -7.66 2.78 -1.65
N ARG A 54 -8.69 3.11 -2.43
CA ARG A 54 -8.55 3.57 -3.82
C ARG A 54 -7.78 4.88 -3.91
N THR A 55 -8.13 5.87 -3.10
CA THR A 55 -7.44 7.17 -3.11
C THR A 55 -5.96 7.01 -2.77
N LEU A 56 -5.64 6.20 -1.76
CA LEU A 56 -4.26 5.94 -1.35
C LEU A 56 -3.46 5.18 -2.41
N SER A 57 -4.09 4.33 -3.22
CA SER A 57 -3.43 3.61 -4.31
C SER A 57 -3.01 4.48 -5.49
N VAL A 58 -3.57 5.70 -5.64
CA VAL A 58 -3.23 6.61 -6.75
C VAL A 58 -1.90 7.33 -6.50
N PHE A 59 -1.42 7.38 -5.24
CA PHE A 59 -0.15 8.04 -4.94
C PHE A 59 1.04 7.30 -5.55
N ASP A 60 1.95 8.06 -6.17
CA ASP A 60 3.17 7.54 -6.78
C ASP A 60 3.98 6.70 -5.78
N GLY A 61 4.36 5.50 -6.20
CA GLY A 61 5.14 4.56 -5.41
C GLY A 61 4.31 3.64 -4.50
N VAL A 62 2.99 3.81 -4.42
CA VAL A 62 2.08 2.86 -3.74
C VAL A 62 1.70 1.75 -4.72
N LEU A 63 2.12 0.52 -4.44
CA LEU A 63 1.71 -0.66 -5.21
C LEU A 63 0.36 -1.19 -4.70
N ASN A 64 0.15 -1.12 -3.38
CA ASN A 64 -1.06 -1.60 -2.75
C ASN A 64 -1.38 -0.82 -1.48
N ALA A 65 -2.64 -0.47 -1.27
CA ALA A 65 -3.13 0.16 -0.06
C ALA A 65 -4.38 -0.55 0.45
N ARG A 66 -4.36 -0.97 1.73
CA ARG A 66 -5.52 -1.55 2.42
C ARG A 66 -5.78 -0.80 3.72
N VAL A 67 -6.98 -0.24 3.83
CA VAL A 67 -7.45 0.47 5.02
C VAL A 67 -8.40 -0.42 5.79
N HIS A 68 -8.37 -0.37 7.11
CA HIS A 68 -9.42 -0.92 7.98
C HIS A 68 -9.82 0.16 8.99
N VAL A 69 -11.07 0.63 8.87
CA VAL A 69 -11.61 1.66 9.76
C VAL A 69 -12.33 0.98 10.92
N VAL A 70 -11.90 1.26 12.16
CA VAL A 70 -12.59 0.83 13.37
C VAL A 70 -13.27 2.05 13.98
N LEU A 71 -14.59 2.16 13.75
CA LEU A 71 -15.41 3.17 14.40
C LEU A 71 -15.90 2.63 15.75
N SER A 72 -15.74 3.43 16.80
CA SER A 72 -16.39 3.19 18.09
C SER A 72 -17.92 3.17 17.90
N PRO A 73 -18.66 2.34 18.67
CA PRO A 73 -20.12 2.41 18.70
C PRO A 73 -20.57 3.82 19.08
N GLU A 74 -21.74 4.26 18.61
CA GLU A 74 -22.23 5.59 18.96
C GLU A 74 -22.38 5.74 20.47
N GLU A 75 -21.85 6.85 20.97
CA GLU A 75 -22.15 7.37 22.29
C GLU A 75 -23.68 7.55 22.38
N THR A 76 -24.38 6.59 22.96
CA THR A 76 -25.71 6.88 23.50
C THR A 76 -25.54 8.08 24.42
N SER A 77 -26.29 9.14 24.19
CA SER A 77 -26.18 10.45 24.82
C SER A 77 -26.55 10.46 26.31
N ASP A 78 -25.94 9.57 27.10
CA ASP A 78 -26.06 9.47 28.55
C ASP A 78 -24.79 10.03 29.22
N GLY A 79 -24.20 11.09 28.66
CA GLY A 79 -23.27 12.02 29.33
C GLY A 79 -22.10 11.45 30.16
N ARG A 80 -21.77 10.16 30.05
CA ARG A 80 -20.86 9.45 31.00
C ARG A 80 -19.82 8.57 30.35
N HIS A 81 -19.70 8.54 29.02
CA HIS A 81 -18.66 7.78 28.37
C HIS A 81 -17.70 8.68 27.58
N GLN A 82 -16.42 8.45 27.84
CA GLN A 82 -15.32 9.12 27.20
C GLN A 82 -15.26 8.60 25.77
N SER A 83 -15.48 9.47 24.79
CA SER A 83 -15.28 9.19 23.36
C SER A 83 -13.98 8.41 23.15
N LEU A 84 -14.07 7.09 22.92
CA LEU A 84 -12.89 6.32 22.53
C LEU A 84 -12.41 6.85 21.17
N PRO A 85 -11.10 7.16 21.01
CA PRO A 85 -10.59 7.72 19.78
C PRO A 85 -10.83 6.76 18.61
N SER A 86 -11.46 7.26 17.56
CA SER A 86 -11.62 6.53 16.30
C SER A 86 -10.23 6.09 15.80
N SER A 87 -10.08 4.79 15.51
CA SER A 87 -8.78 4.20 15.15
C SER A 87 -8.87 3.59 13.76
N ALA A 88 -7.92 3.93 12.89
CA ALA A 88 -7.80 3.35 11.55
C ALA A 88 -6.42 2.71 11.41
N ALA A 89 -6.38 1.48 10.88
CA ALA A 89 -5.15 0.80 10.52
C ALA A 89 -4.98 0.88 8.99
N VAL A 90 -3.82 1.34 8.55
CA VAL A 90 -3.49 1.48 7.13
C VAL A 90 -2.25 0.67 6.82
N LEU A 91 -2.35 -0.25 5.87
CA LEU A 91 -1.21 -0.98 5.31
C LEU A 91 -0.91 -0.43 3.92
N VAL A 92 0.32 0.05 3.72
CA VAL A 92 0.83 0.53 2.42
C VAL A 92 2.01 -0.33 2.03
N ILE A 93 1.92 -0.95 0.85
CA ILE A 93 3.02 -1.68 0.21
C ILE A 93 3.48 -0.82 -0.97
N GLY A 94 4.70 -0.29 -0.89
CA GLY A 94 5.24 0.60 -1.91
C GLY A 94 6.54 0.10 -2.53
N LEU A 95 6.84 0.55 -3.76
CA LEU A 95 8.07 0.21 -4.47
C LEU A 95 9.11 1.30 -4.21
N VAL A 96 10.11 1.01 -3.38
CA VAL A 96 11.25 1.89 -3.16
C VAL A 96 12.27 1.73 -4.30
N CYS A 97 11.90 2.11 -5.53
CA CYS A 97 12.81 1.92 -6.68
C CYS A 97 13.97 2.94 -6.67
N GLY A 98 13.70 4.18 -6.26
CA GLY A 98 14.68 5.28 -6.36
C GLY A 98 15.93 5.10 -5.50
N ILE A 99 15.79 4.60 -4.27
CA ILE A 99 16.93 4.44 -3.34
C ILE A 99 17.84 3.28 -3.78
N ALA A 100 17.26 2.18 -4.27
CA ALA A 100 18.02 1.02 -4.72
C ALA A 100 18.92 1.36 -5.92
N VAL A 101 18.41 2.11 -6.90
CA VAL A 101 19.19 2.53 -8.08
C VAL A 101 20.35 3.46 -7.69
N LEU A 102 20.11 4.40 -6.76
CA LEU A 102 21.15 5.30 -6.22
C LEU A 102 22.24 4.55 -5.44
N LEU A 103 21.87 3.53 -4.66
CA LEU A 103 22.84 2.73 -3.88
C LEU A 103 23.71 1.84 -4.77
N ILE A 104 23.14 1.22 -5.81
CA ILE A 104 23.91 0.41 -6.77
C ILE A 104 24.89 1.30 -7.54
N GLY A 105 24.48 2.48 -7.98
CA GLY A 105 25.36 3.45 -8.66
C GLY A 105 26.54 3.91 -7.81
N ASN A 106 26.28 4.31 -6.55
CA ASN A 106 27.31 4.76 -5.62
C ASN A 106 28.25 3.62 -5.18
N GLY A 107 27.73 2.40 -5.01
CA GLY A 107 28.51 1.22 -4.67
C GLY A 107 29.54 0.86 -5.76
N VAL A 108 29.14 0.92 -7.03
CA VAL A 108 30.04 0.67 -8.16
C VAL A 108 31.13 1.74 -8.26
N LEU A 109 30.77 3.01 -8.07
CA LEU A 109 31.75 4.11 -8.09
C LEU A 109 32.76 3.99 -6.95
N GLY A 110 32.29 3.67 -5.73
CA GLY A 110 33.15 3.41 -4.57
C GLY A 110 34.07 2.21 -4.77
N PHE A 111 33.56 1.11 -5.33
CA PHE A 111 34.36 -0.08 -5.65
C PHE A 111 35.43 0.22 -6.71
N LEU A 112 35.09 0.98 -7.75
CA LEU A 112 36.05 1.36 -8.79
C LEU A 112 37.13 2.31 -8.26
N LEU A 113 36.77 3.26 -7.40
CA LEU A 113 37.72 4.17 -6.74
C LEU A 113 38.64 3.41 -5.77
N TRP A 114 38.09 2.51 -4.96
CA TRP A 114 38.86 1.65 -4.07
C TRP A 114 39.82 0.74 -4.83
N ARG A 115 39.36 0.15 -5.95
CA ARG A 115 40.21 -0.67 -6.83
C ARG A 115 41.35 0.15 -7.42
N ARG A 116 41.08 1.39 -7.83
CA ARG A 116 42.09 2.31 -8.39
C ARG A 116 43.13 2.71 -7.34
N LEU A 117 42.71 3.02 -6.12
CA LEU A 117 43.61 3.37 -5.00
C LEU A 117 44.49 2.20 -4.55
N ARG A 118 43.98 0.97 -4.61
CA ARG A 118 44.75 -0.25 -4.29
C ARG A 118 45.80 -0.58 -5.36
N GLN A 119 45.56 -0.23 -6.63
CA GLN A 119 46.54 -0.43 -7.70
C GLN A 119 47.70 0.56 -7.64
N THR A 120 47.46 1.80 -7.24
CA THR A 120 48.52 2.82 -7.11
C THR A 120 49.46 2.54 -5.93
N SER A 121 48.97 1.91 -4.86
CA SER A 121 49.77 1.55 -3.69
C SER A 121 50.69 0.35 -3.93
N ALA A 122 50.44 -0.46 -4.97
CA ALA A 122 51.32 -1.57 -5.35
C ALA A 122 52.53 -1.15 -6.20
N ILE A 123 52.43 -0.04 -6.95
CA ILE A 123 53.49 0.46 -7.83
C ILE A 123 54.49 1.35 -7.08
N ALA A 124 54.08 1.95 -5.96
CA ALA A 124 54.94 2.81 -5.14
C ALA A 124 55.83 2.05 -4.13
N ALA A 125 55.70 0.71 -4.06
CA ALA A 125 56.39 -0.15 -3.08
C ALA A 125 57.51 -1.00 -3.70
N GLN A 126 57.97 -0.66 -4.91
CA GLN A 126 59.02 -1.35 -5.65
C GLN A 126 60.11 -0.35 -6.06
#